data_AF-A0A6M3LD03-F1
#
_entry.id   AF-A0A6M3LD03-F1
#
_cell.length_a   1.000
_cell.length_b   1.000
_cell.length_c   1.000
_cell.angle_alpha   90.00
_cell.angle_beta   90.00
_cell.angle_gamma   90.00
#
_symmetry.space_group_name_H-M   'P 1'
#
loop_
_entity.id
_entity.type
_entity.pdbx_description
1 polymer ?
#
loop_
_entity_poly.entity_id
_entity_poly.type
_entity_poly.pdbx_seq_one_letter_code
_entity_poly.pdbx_strand_id
1 'polypeptide(L)'
;MAMKTENDLSFQEAKLDYGAMVRCARIAVYEVQGNIEDYNKQLHEALSKDNITQLRLLPEWIEREVGKLAVCAETLASLLGGLDRAHVTIVNRSITAEAQQYLDSEKEAE
;
A
#
# COMPACT_ATOMS: atom_id res chain seq x y z
N MET A 1 -9.56 21.90 22.69
CA MET A 1 -9.24 20.48 22.94
C MET A 1 -9.87 19.67 21.82
N ALA A 2 -9.06 19.12 20.90
CA ALA A 2 -9.58 18.26 19.84
C ALA A 2 -10.04 16.93 20.46
N MET A 3 -11.28 16.54 20.16
CA MET A 3 -11.86 15.29 20.63
C MET A 3 -11.13 14.13 19.93
N LYS A 4 -10.33 13.37 20.69
CA LYS A 4 -9.60 12.20 20.20
C LYS A 4 -10.57 11.04 20.03
N THR A 5 -10.63 10.49 18.83
CA THR A 5 -11.46 9.32 18.48
C THR A 5 -10.68 8.03 18.71
N GLU A 6 -11.37 6.88 18.81
CA GLU A 6 -10.75 5.54 18.99
C GLU A 6 -9.75 5.15 17.89
N ASN A 7 -9.68 5.91 16.80
CA ASN A 7 -8.74 5.72 15.68
C ASN A 7 -7.49 6.61 15.78
N ASP A 8 -7.30 7.35 16.87
CA ASP A 8 -6.10 8.16 17.09
C ASP A 8 -4.89 7.23 17.35
N LEU A 9 -3.97 7.19 16.38
CA LEU A 9 -2.75 6.38 16.44
C LEU A 9 -1.80 6.81 17.56
N SER A 10 -2.09 7.86 18.34
CA SER A 10 -1.33 8.26 19.53
C SER A 10 -1.73 7.52 20.82
N PHE A 11 -2.75 6.66 20.80
CA PHE A 11 -3.07 5.78 21.91
C PHE A 11 -2.05 4.63 22.04
N GLN A 12 -1.86 4.10 23.25
CA GLN A 12 -0.97 2.95 23.50
C GLN A 12 -1.39 1.71 22.70
N GLU A 13 -2.68 1.59 22.42
CA GLU A 13 -3.29 0.53 21.64
C GLU A 13 -4.39 1.12 20.73
N ALA A 14 -4.31 0.89 19.42
CA ALA A 14 -5.33 1.32 18.46
C ALA A 14 -5.91 0.09 17.74
N LYS A 15 -7.24 -0.04 17.76
CA LYS A 15 -7.96 -1.11 17.07
C LYS A 15 -8.24 -0.69 15.63
N LEU A 16 -7.76 -1.46 14.67
CA LEU A 16 -8.12 -1.25 13.26
C LEU A 16 -9.39 -2.02 12.89
N ASP A 17 -10.31 -1.34 12.20
CA ASP A 17 -11.46 -2.00 11.57
C ASP A 17 -10.97 -2.87 10.42
N TYR A 18 -10.84 -4.16 10.71
CA TYR A 18 -10.40 -5.17 9.76
C TYR A 18 -11.33 -5.24 8.52
N GLY A 19 -12.63 -5.06 8.70
CA GLY A 19 -13.58 -5.01 7.58
C GLY A 19 -13.32 -3.82 6.66
N ALA A 20 -12.96 -2.66 7.23
CA ALA A 20 -12.51 -1.51 6.45
C ALA A 20 -11.19 -1.80 5.74
N MET A 21 -10.22 -2.44 6.39
CA MET A 21 -8.95 -2.82 5.76
C MET A 21 -9.16 -3.73 4.55
N VAL A 22 -10.01 -4.76 4.66
CA VAL A 22 -10.35 -5.66 3.54
C VAL A 22 -10.98 -4.88 2.39
N ARG A 23 -11.91 -3.95 2.69
CA ARG A 23 -12.54 -3.11 1.66
C ARG A 23 -11.50 -2.21 0.96
N CYS A 24 -10.62 -1.54 1.72
CA CYS A 24 -9.58 -0.71 1.15
C CYS A 24 -8.60 -1.52 0.29
N ALA A 25 -8.18 -2.70 0.76
CA ALA A 25 -7.29 -3.58 -0.02
C ALA A 25 -7.94 -4.05 -1.33
N ARG A 26 -9.25 -4.37 -1.31
CA ARG A 26 -10.00 -4.69 -2.54
C ARG A 26 -10.05 -3.52 -3.51
N ILE A 27 -10.36 -2.32 -3.01
CA ILE A 27 -10.40 -1.10 -3.85
C ILE A 27 -9.04 -0.87 -4.51
N ALA A 28 -7.94 -0.98 -3.74
CA ALA A 28 -6.60 -0.80 -4.25
C ALA A 28 -6.25 -1.82 -5.35
N VAL A 29 -6.63 -3.11 -5.18
CA VAL A 29 -6.46 -4.13 -6.23
C VAL A 29 -7.20 -3.71 -7.51
N TYR A 30 -8.47 -3.33 -7.41
CA TYR A 30 -9.27 -2.96 -8.59
C TYR A 30 -8.75 -1.70 -9.27
N GLU A 31 -8.30 -0.70 -8.51
CA GLU A 31 -7.73 0.53 -9.05
C GLU A 31 -6.46 0.25 -9.86
N VAL A 32 -5.56 -0.56 -9.31
CA VAL A 32 -4.33 -0.92 -10.01
C VAL A 32 -4.61 -1.75 -11.26
N GLN A 33 -5.58 -2.67 -11.21
CA GLN A 33 -6.03 -3.42 -12.40
C GLN A 33 -6.56 -2.48 -13.49
N GLY A 34 -7.42 -1.53 -13.13
CA GLY A 34 -7.95 -0.53 -14.07
C GLY A 34 -6.84 0.29 -14.72
N ASN A 35 -5.85 0.75 -13.95
CA ASN A 35 -4.71 1.47 -14.49
C ASN A 35 -3.90 0.63 -15.50
N ILE A 36 -3.69 -0.65 -15.21
CA ILE A 36 -3.00 -1.59 -16.12
C ILE A 36 -3.79 -1.73 -17.43
N GLU A 37 -5.10 -1.89 -17.36
CA GLU A 37 -5.98 -1.99 -18.53
C GLU A 37 -5.93 -0.71 -19.38
N ASP A 38 -5.99 0.46 -18.75
CA ASP A 38 -5.92 1.76 -19.42
C ASP A 38 -4.58 1.99 -20.11
N TYR A 39 -3.47 1.64 -19.46
CA TYR A 39 -2.15 1.73 -20.10
C TYR A 39 -1.96 0.74 -21.23
N ASN A 40 -2.49 -0.49 -21.10
CA ASN A 40 -2.48 -1.47 -22.19
C ASN A 40 -3.28 -0.98 -23.40
N LYS A 41 -4.46 -0.37 -23.18
CA LYS A 41 -5.23 0.24 -24.25
C LYS A 41 -4.46 1.35 -24.95
N GLN A 42 -3.84 2.24 -24.18
CA GLN A 42 -2.99 3.30 -24.73
C GLN A 42 -1.79 2.73 -25.50
N LEU A 43 -1.22 1.61 -25.06
CA LEU A 43 -0.10 0.96 -25.74
C LEU A 43 -0.52 0.43 -27.11
N HIS A 44 -1.70 -0.19 -27.21
CA HIS A 44 -2.26 -0.61 -28.49
C HIS A 44 -2.54 0.56 -29.45
N GLU A 45 -3.03 1.68 -28.92
CA GLU A 45 -3.20 2.90 -29.71
C GLU A 45 -1.86 3.48 -30.17
N ALA A 46 -0.84 3.48 -29.31
CA ALA A 46 0.50 3.96 -29.62
C ALA A 46 1.17 3.09 -30.70
N LEU A 47 0.99 1.77 -30.66
CA LEU A 47 1.42 0.84 -31.70
C LEU A 47 0.77 1.16 -33.05
N SER A 48 -0.52 1.47 -33.06
CA SER A 48 -1.26 1.79 -34.28
C SER A 48 -0.86 3.13 -34.90
N LYS A 49 -0.30 4.04 -34.09
CA LYS A 49 0.09 5.41 -34.48
C LYS A 49 1.60 5.58 -34.61
N ASP A 50 2.38 4.51 -34.49
CA ASP A 50 3.86 4.53 -34.45
C ASP A 50 4.44 5.57 -33.47
N ASN A 51 3.77 5.79 -32.33
CA ASN A 51 4.21 6.77 -31.34
C ASN A 51 5.34 6.20 -30.46
N ILE A 52 6.57 6.31 -30.95
CA ILE A 52 7.78 5.76 -30.32
C ILE A 52 7.95 6.19 -28.87
N THR A 53 7.61 7.43 -28.51
CA THR A 53 7.74 7.93 -27.13
C THR A 53 6.80 7.18 -26.19
N GLN A 54 5.54 6.98 -26.58
CA GLN A 54 4.59 6.23 -25.77
C GLN A 54 4.91 4.73 -25.73
N LEU A 55 5.40 4.16 -26.85
CA LEU A 55 5.86 2.77 -26.90
C LEU A 55 7.01 2.48 -25.92
N ARG A 56 7.81 3.49 -25.58
CA ARG A 56 8.86 3.38 -24.56
C ARG A 56 8.32 3.52 -23.13
N LEU A 57 7.44 4.51 -22.88
CA LEU A 57 7.02 4.88 -21.52
C LEU A 57 5.90 4.00 -20.96
N LEU A 58 4.95 3.57 -21.79
CA LEU A 58 3.79 2.80 -21.33
C LEU A 58 4.18 1.43 -20.73
N PRO A 59 5.14 0.67 -21.29
CA PRO A 59 5.61 -0.57 -20.65
C PRO A 59 6.19 -0.36 -19.26
N GLU A 60 6.98 0.71 -19.04
CA GLU A 60 7.55 1.03 -17.73
C GLU A 60 6.45 1.35 -16.70
N TRP A 61 5.39 2.05 -17.12
CA TRP A 61 4.25 2.34 -16.25
C TRP A 61 3.43 1.08 -15.94
N ILE A 62 3.22 0.21 -16.92
CA ILE A 62 2.57 -1.09 -16.71
C ILE A 62 3.37 -1.92 -15.71
N GLU A 63 4.69 -2.03 -15.88
CA GLU A 63 5.57 -2.76 -14.96
C GLU A 63 5.44 -2.23 -13.52
N ARG A 64 5.45 -0.91 -13.35
CA ARG A 64 5.27 -0.27 -12.04
C ARG A 64 3.91 -0.61 -11.41
N GLU A 65 2.83 -0.55 -12.19
CA GLU A 65 1.49 -0.91 -11.67
C GLU A 65 1.38 -2.41 -11.37
N VAL A 66 1.99 -3.29 -12.18
CA VAL A 66 2.05 -4.73 -11.88
C VAL A 66 2.79 -5.00 -10.56
N GLY A 67 3.87 -4.27 -10.28
CA GLY A 67 4.56 -4.32 -9.00
C GLY A 67 3.64 -3.95 -7.82
N LYS A 68 2.86 -2.88 -7.96
CA LYS A 68 1.85 -2.50 -6.95
C LYS A 68 0.75 -3.55 -6.81
N LEU A 69 0.30 -4.14 -7.92
CA LEU A 69 -0.74 -5.15 -7.93
C LEU A 69 -0.32 -6.37 -7.11
N ALA A 70 0.94 -6.81 -7.23
CA ALA A 70 1.48 -7.91 -6.44
C ALA A 70 1.35 -7.61 -4.93
N VAL A 71 1.76 -6.43 -4.48
CA VAL A 71 1.68 -6.00 -3.07
C VAL A 71 0.23 -5.92 -2.60
N CYS A 72 -0.66 -5.30 -3.38
CA CYS A 72 -2.08 -5.18 -3.03
C CYS A 72 -2.77 -6.55 -2.98
N ALA A 73 -2.48 -7.44 -3.93
CA ALA A 73 -3.02 -8.79 -3.98
C ALA A 73 -2.53 -9.65 -2.81
N GLU A 74 -1.24 -9.59 -2.48
CA GLU A 74 -0.68 -10.28 -1.31
C GLU A 74 -1.27 -9.74 -0.01
N THR A 75 -1.43 -8.42 0.11
CA THR A 75 -2.10 -7.79 1.26
C THR A 75 -3.53 -8.28 1.40
N LEU A 76 -4.30 -8.28 0.31
CA LEU A 76 -5.68 -8.76 0.33
C LEU A 76 -5.75 -10.25 0.64
N ALA A 77 -4.88 -11.07 0.06
CA ALA A 77 -4.81 -12.51 0.33
C ALA A 77 -4.44 -12.79 1.79
N SER A 78 -3.51 -12.02 2.36
CA SER A 78 -3.12 -12.11 3.76
C SER A 78 -4.26 -11.72 4.70
N LEU A 79 -5.02 -10.68 4.35
CA LEU A 79 -6.23 -10.33 5.07
C LEU A 79 -7.23 -11.49 4.99
N LEU A 80 -7.63 -11.92 3.79
CA LEU A 80 -8.65 -12.96 3.59
C LEU A 80 -8.27 -14.34 4.15
N GLY A 81 -6.98 -14.71 4.10
CA GLY A 81 -6.45 -15.96 4.66
C GLY A 81 -6.24 -15.92 6.18
N GLY A 82 -6.22 -14.72 6.77
CA GLY A 82 -6.22 -14.50 8.20
C GLY A 82 -7.60 -14.74 8.80
N LEU A 83 -7.91 -16.01 9.09
CA LEU A 83 -9.00 -16.41 9.98
C LEU A 83 -8.93 -15.58 11.29
N ASP A 84 -9.96 -14.77 11.51
CA ASP A 84 -10.38 -14.22 12.80
C ASP A 84 -9.35 -13.34 13.56
N ARG A 85 -8.92 -12.23 12.97
CA ARG A 85 -8.38 -11.10 13.75
C ARG A 85 -9.48 -10.06 13.95
N ALA A 86 -10.46 -10.38 14.77
CA ALA A 86 -11.50 -9.42 15.18
C ALA A 86 -10.92 -8.12 15.79
N HIS A 87 -9.63 -8.09 16.17
CA HIS A 87 -8.95 -6.89 16.66
C HIS A 87 -7.46 -6.92 16.29
N VAL A 88 -7.07 -6.30 15.17
CA VAL A 88 -5.66 -5.92 14.97
C VAL A 88 -5.40 -4.72 15.86
N THR A 89 -4.71 -4.94 16.98
CA THR A 89 -4.28 -3.87 17.88
C THR A 89 -2.86 -3.46 17.53
N ILE A 90 -2.69 -2.22 17.07
CA ILE A 90 -1.36 -1.61 16.97
C ILE A 90 -0.99 -1.15 18.38
N VAL A 91 0.06 -1.74 18.95
CA VAL A 91 0.59 -1.34 20.27
C VAL A 91 1.76 -0.38 20.06
N ASN A 92 1.61 0.87 20.46
CA ASN A 92 2.72 1.82 20.53
C ASN A 92 3.60 1.47 21.73
N ARG A 93 4.67 0.71 21.48
CA ARG A 93 5.68 0.45 22.50
C ARG A 93 6.59 1.68 22.63
N SER A 94 6.89 2.06 23.87
CA SER A 94 7.98 2.99 24.15
C SER A 94 9.26 2.47 23.49
N ILE A 95 9.95 3.34 22.76
CA ILE A 95 11.21 3.01 22.08
C ILE A 95 12.14 2.37 23.11
N THR A 96 12.56 1.14 22.87
CA THR A 96 13.56 0.48 23.73
C THR A 96 14.89 1.19 23.56
N ALA A 97 15.75 1.18 24.58
CA ALA A 97 17.07 1.82 24.49
C ALA A 97 17.88 1.34 23.26
N GLU A 98 17.69 0.07 22.87
CA GLU A 98 18.29 -0.54 21.68
C GLU A 98 17.72 0.05 20.37
N ALA A 99 16.40 0.24 20.28
CA ALA A 99 15.78 0.87 19.12
C ALA A 99 16.12 2.38 19.02
N GLN A 100 16.32 3.04 20.16
CA GLN A 100 16.77 4.43 20.20
C GLN A 100 18.21 4.56 19.70
N GLN A 101 19.12 3.66 20.12
CA GLN A 101 20.49 3.62 19.62
C GLN A 101 20.55 3.41 18.10
N TYR A 102 19.67 2.58 17.55
CA TYR A 102 19.58 2.38 16.11
C TYR A 102 19.14 3.67 15.38
N LEU A 103 18.07 4.31 15.85
CA LEU A 103 17.57 5.57 15.27
C LEU A 103 18.57 6.72 15.39
N ASP A 104 19.31 6.78 16.48
CA ASP A 104 20.36 7.80 16.68
C ASP A 104 21.56 7.54 15.76
N SER A 105 21.90 6.26 15.51
CA SER A 105 22.97 5.89 14.57
C SER A 105 22.62 6.18 13.10
N GLU A 106 21.34 6.17 12.72
CA GLU A 106 20.90 6.57 11.38
C GLU A 106 20.92 8.08 11.18
N LYS A 107 20.66 8.88 12.23
CA LYS A 107 20.72 10.35 12.18
C LYS A 107 22.14 10.91 12.11
N GLU A 108 23.13 10.17 12.61
CA GLU A 108 24.55 10.54 12.49
C GLU A 108 25.15 10.14 11.12
N ALA A 109 24.41 9.36 10.32
CA ALA A 109 24.81 8.93 8.98
C ALA A 109 24.25 9.80 7.83
N GLU A 110 23.36 10.76 8.14
CA GLU A 110 22.90 11.84 7.24
C GLU A 110 23.70 13.13 7.43
#